data_AF-A0AA36ALB7-F1
#
_entry.id   AF-A0AA36ALB7-F1
#
_cell.length_a   1.000
_cell.length_b   1.000
_cell.length_c   1.000
_cell.angle_alpha   90.00
_cell.angle_beta   90.00
_cell.angle_gamma   90.00
#
_symmetry.space_group_name_H-M   'P 1'
#
loop_
_entity.id
_entity.type
_entity.pdbx_description
1 polymer ?
#
loop_
_entity_poly.entity_id
_entity_poly.type
_entity_poly.pdbx_seq_one_letter_code
_entity_poly.pdbx_strand_id
1 'polypeptide(L)'
;MQDNAPSHAAKKSLEYLQQLGFSGHLLVKWPVCILDLNVIEYLWSVLKMKIYQDGLQFSTKDALWEAIVDAADGITPDEIVTLTNSMDKSVMDVLSCGGSYIHH
;
A
#
# COMPACT_ATOMS: atom_id res chain seq x y z
N MET A 1 -8.82 0.02 1.60
CA MET A 1 -8.58 -0.92 0.49
C MET A 1 -7.57 -1.95 0.98
N GLN A 2 -7.72 -3.22 0.62
CA GLN A 2 -6.76 -4.29 0.95
C GLN A 2 -6.66 -5.26 -0.23
N ASP A 3 -5.57 -6.00 -0.33
CA ASP A 3 -5.45 -7.06 -1.32
C ASP A 3 -6.38 -8.25 -0.97
N ASN A 4 -6.41 -9.24 -1.86
CA ASN A 4 -7.22 -10.45 -1.68
C ASN A 4 -6.38 -11.66 -1.24
N ALA A 5 -5.31 -11.46 -0.45
CA ALA A 5 -4.54 -12.59 0.06
C ALA A 5 -5.44 -13.51 0.93
N PRO A 6 -5.13 -14.81 1.05
CA PRO A 6 -6.02 -15.77 1.70
C PRO A 6 -6.45 -15.38 3.13
N SER A 7 -5.57 -14.73 3.89
CA SER A 7 -5.87 -14.19 5.22
C SER A 7 -6.90 -13.06 5.20
N HIS A 8 -6.84 -12.18 4.20
CA HIS A 8 -7.77 -11.04 4.04
C HIS A 8 -9.12 -11.49 3.47
N ALA A 9 -9.11 -12.52 2.61
CA ALA A 9 -10.32 -13.11 2.00
C ALA A 9 -11.02 -14.15 2.90
N ALA A 10 -10.41 -14.54 4.02
CA ALA A 10 -10.98 -15.53 4.92
C ALA A 10 -12.32 -15.07 5.50
N LYS A 11 -13.26 -16.01 5.66
CA LYS A 11 -14.61 -15.75 6.20
C LYS A 11 -14.58 -14.91 7.49
N LYS A 12 -13.74 -15.29 8.46
CA LYS A 12 -13.62 -14.58 9.74
C LYS A 12 -13.16 -13.12 9.57
N SER A 13 -12.21 -12.88 8.68
CA SER A 13 -11.68 -11.53 8.40
C SER A 13 -12.75 -10.66 7.77
N LEU A 14 -13.50 -11.19 6.79
CA LEU A 14 -14.60 -10.48 6.14
C LEU A 14 -15.77 -10.20 7.11
N GLU A 15 -16.16 -11.17 7.93
CA GLU A 15 -17.20 -10.99 8.95
C GLU A 15 -16.81 -9.91 9.97
N TYR A 16 -15.54 -9.89 10.40
CA TYR A 16 -15.05 -8.86 11.32
C TYR A 16 -15.08 -7.46 10.68
N LEU A 17 -14.64 -7.33 9.42
CA LEU A 17 -14.69 -6.06 8.70
C LEU A 17 -16.14 -5.56 8.52
N GLN A 18 -17.08 -6.47 8.26
CA GLN A 18 -18.51 -6.15 8.20
C GLN A 18 -19.04 -5.66 9.55
N GLN A 19 -18.63 -6.26 10.67
CA GLN A 19 -19.01 -5.79 12.02
C GLN A 19 -18.49 -4.38 12.32
N LEU A 20 -17.33 -4.00 11.77
CA LEU A 20 -16.78 -2.65 11.84
C LEU A 20 -17.44 -1.66 10.87
N GLY A 21 -18.42 -2.10 10.07
CA GLY A 21 -19.16 -1.27 9.11
C GLY A 21 -18.53 -1.22 7.71
N PHE A 22 -17.40 -1.89 7.47
CA PHE A 22 -16.83 -2.03 6.13
C PHE A 22 -17.60 -3.09 5.34
N SER A 23 -18.53 -2.64 4.50
CA SER A 23 -19.37 -3.55 3.70
C SER A 23 -19.54 -3.06 2.26
N GLY A 24 -19.91 -3.98 1.36
CA GLY A 24 -20.16 -3.69 -0.04
C GLY A 24 -18.97 -3.05 -0.76
N HIS A 25 -19.18 -1.85 -1.29
CA HIS A 25 -18.18 -1.09 -2.05
C HIS A 25 -16.93 -0.70 -1.26
N LEU A 26 -17.00 -0.69 0.08
CA LEU A 26 -15.83 -0.43 0.94
C LEU A 26 -14.86 -1.61 1.00
N LEU A 27 -15.35 -2.82 0.69
CA LEU A 27 -14.55 -4.03 0.48
C LEU A 27 -14.44 -4.28 -1.02
N VAL A 28 -13.67 -3.41 -1.69
CA VAL A 28 -13.41 -3.50 -3.14
C VAL A 28 -12.88 -4.89 -3.47
N LYS A 29 -13.50 -5.55 -4.45
CA LYS A 29 -13.03 -6.85 -4.95
C LYS A 29 -11.73 -6.62 -5.72
N TRP A 30 -10.61 -6.94 -5.08
CA TRP A 30 -9.29 -6.75 -5.67
C TRP A 30 -9.02 -7.77 -6.78
N PRO A 31 -8.53 -7.34 -7.96
CA PRO A 31 -8.01 -8.26 -8.95
C PRO A 31 -6.80 -9.03 -8.41
N VAL A 32 -6.68 -10.30 -8.80
CA VAL A 32 -5.59 -11.16 -8.33
C VAL A 32 -4.25 -10.66 -8.88
N CYS A 33 -3.22 -10.60 -8.04
CA CYS A 33 -1.83 -10.30 -8.41
C CYS A 33 -1.55 -8.88 -8.95
N ILE A 34 -2.43 -7.90 -8.76
CA ILE A 34 -2.13 -6.50 -9.14
C ILE A 34 -1.71 -5.72 -7.90
N LEU A 35 -0.41 -5.72 -7.62
CA LEU A 35 0.21 -4.98 -6.51
C LEU A 35 0.32 -3.49 -6.82
N ASP A 36 0.46 -3.11 -8.09
CA ASP A 36 0.63 -1.72 -8.55
C ASP A 36 -0.58 -0.83 -8.26
N LEU A 37 -1.73 -1.45 -8.00
CA LEU A 37 -2.94 -0.74 -7.61
C LEU A 37 -3.03 -0.59 -6.07
N ASN A 38 -2.15 -1.20 -5.28
CA ASN A 38 -2.22 -1.06 -3.82
C ASN A 38 -1.39 0.13 -3.34
N VAL A 39 -2.03 1.25 -3.00
CA VAL A 39 -1.37 2.51 -2.56
C VAL A 39 -0.30 2.29 -1.48
N ILE A 40 -0.50 1.30 -0.60
CA ILE A 40 0.47 1.03 0.47
C ILE A 40 1.82 0.56 -0.07
N GLU A 41 1.88 -0.10 -1.23
CA GLU A 41 3.14 -0.49 -1.88
C GLU A 41 3.94 0.72 -2.35
N TYR A 42 3.24 1.76 -2.81
CA TYR A 42 3.86 3.03 -3.17
C TYR A 42 4.38 3.75 -1.92
N LEU A 43 3.59 3.77 -0.84
CA LEU A 43 4.05 4.31 0.45
C LEU A 43 5.31 3.59 0.95
N TRP A 44 5.37 2.26 0.85
CA TRP A 44 6.58 1.50 1.20
C TRP A 44 7.79 1.88 0.36
N SER A 45 7.60 2.19 -0.93
CA SER A 45 8.68 2.66 -1.80
C SER A 45 9.21 4.03 -1.35
N VAL A 46 8.32 4.97 -1.01
CA VAL A 46 8.69 6.28 -0.45
C VAL A 46 9.42 6.13 0.87
N LEU A 47 8.91 5.30 1.78
CA LEU A 47 9.55 5.05 3.08
C LEU A 47 10.94 4.45 2.91
N LYS A 48 11.11 3.45 2.02
CA LYS A 48 12.43 2.88 1.72
C LYS A 48 13.41 3.93 1.22
N MET A 49 12.98 4.83 0.32
CA MET A 49 13.83 5.93 -0.14
C MET A 49 14.29 6.85 1.00
N LYS A 50 13.38 7.18 1.93
CA LYS A 50 13.70 8.02 3.10
C LYS A 50 14.64 7.30 4.08
N ILE A 51 14.34 6.04 4.41
CA ILE A 51 15.09 5.23 5.39
C ILE A 51 16.52 4.95 4.93
N TYR A 52 16.72 4.68 3.65
CA TYR A 52 18.03 4.32 3.08
C TYR A 52 18.70 5.49 2.35
N GLN A 53 18.22 6.72 2.58
CA GLN A 53 18.83 7.92 2.03
C GLN A 53 20.32 7.99 2.39
N ASP A 54 21.14 8.47 1.46
CA ASP A 54 22.60 8.62 1.63
C ASP A 54 23.34 7.32 1.97
N GLY A 55 22.73 6.17 1.67
CA GLY A 55 23.32 4.85 1.89
C GLY A 55 23.30 4.40 3.35
N LEU A 56 22.40 4.96 4.17
CA LEU A 56 22.23 4.56 5.57
C LEU A 56 21.98 3.05 5.67
N GLN A 57 22.58 2.40 6.67
CA GLN A 57 22.43 0.96 6.92
C GLN A 57 22.20 0.72 8.40
N PHE A 58 21.46 -0.35 8.71
CA PHE A 58 21.09 -0.71 10.07
C PHE A 58 21.62 -2.09 10.41
N SER A 59 22.28 -2.23 11.56
CA SER A 59 22.87 -3.50 12.02
C SER A 59 21.96 -4.28 12.98
N THR A 60 20.87 -3.66 13.46
CA THR A 60 19.89 -4.28 14.35
C THR A 60 18.47 -4.04 13.86
N LYS A 61 17.56 -4.94 14.24
CA LYS A 61 16.13 -4.80 13.92
C LYS A 61 15.52 -3.58 14.62
N ASP A 62 15.94 -3.31 15.85
CA ASP A 62 15.40 -2.20 16.63
C ASP A 62 15.77 -0.85 16.01
N ALA A 63 17.02 -0.68 15.57
CA ALA A 63 17.44 0.54 14.88
C ALA A 63 16.71 0.74 13.54
N LEU A 64 16.50 -0.35 12.77
CA LEU A 64 15.69 -0.27 11.55
C LEU A 64 14.23 0.07 11.86
N TRP A 65 13.67 -0.47 12.95
CA TRP A 65 12.30 -0.20 13.36
C TRP A 65 12.11 1.26 13.76
N GLU A 66 13.02 1.82 14.56
CA GLU A 66 13.02 3.25 14.91
C GLU A 66 13.05 4.13 13.65
N ALA A 67 13.93 3.82 12.70
CA ALA A 67 13.99 4.56 11.44
C ALA A 67 12.72 4.44 10.59
N ILE A 68 12.04 3.28 10.59
CA ILE A 68 10.75 3.11 9.92
C ILE A 68 9.68 3.99 10.57
N VAL A 69 9.61 4.01 11.90
CA VAL A 69 8.65 4.83 12.65
C VAL A 69 8.90 6.31 12.39
N ASP A 70 10.15 6.77 12.53
CA ASP A 70 10.52 8.17 12.28
C ASP A 70 10.20 8.60 10.84
N ALA A 71 10.51 7.75 9.85
CA ALA A 71 10.20 8.03 8.45
C ALA A 71 8.70 8.08 8.18
N ALA A 72 7.91 7.22 8.83
CA ALA A 72 6.45 7.19 8.70
C ALA A 72 5.78 8.39 9.39
N ASP A 73 6.25 8.78 10.57
CA ASP A 73 5.77 9.97 11.30
C ASP A 73 6.09 11.27 10.54
N GLY A 74 7.17 11.25 9.74
CA GLY A 74 7.54 12.34 8.84
C GLY A 74 6.73 12.42 7.54
N ILE A 75 5.79 11.50 7.27
CA ILE A 75 4.93 11.56 6.09
C ILE A 75 3.82 12.58 6.32
N THR A 76 3.74 13.56 5.42
CA THR A 76 2.73 14.61 5.47
C THR A 76 1.38 14.15 4.93
N PRO A 77 0.26 14.77 5.36
CA PRO A 77 -1.04 14.52 4.77
C PRO A 77 -1.07 14.77 3.25
N ASP A 78 -0.34 15.78 2.76
CA ASP A 78 -0.27 16.11 1.34
C ASP A 78 0.44 15.02 0.53
N GLU A 79 1.49 14.40 1.08
CA GLU A 79 2.11 13.21 0.49
C GLU A 79 1.07 12.08 0.38
N ILE A 80 0.36 11.76 1.47
CA ILE A 80 -0.69 10.72 1.44
C ILE A 80 -1.77 11.02 0.40
N VAL A 81 -2.27 12.26 0.35
CA VAL A 81 -3.28 12.68 -0.64
C VAL A 81 -2.76 12.50 -2.05
N THR A 82 -1.52 12.91 -2.32
CA THR A 82 -0.85 12.74 -3.61
C THR A 82 -0.77 11.26 -4.01
N LEU A 83 -0.39 10.38 -3.07
CA LEU A 83 -0.33 8.93 -3.30
C LEU A 83 -1.71 8.34 -3.59
N THR A 84 -2.73 8.76 -2.85
CA THR A 84 -4.09 8.26 -3.08
C THR A 84 -4.66 8.75 -4.41
N ASN A 85 -4.32 9.97 -4.84
CA ASN A 85 -4.78 10.53 -6.11
C ASN A 85 -4.08 9.90 -7.32
N SER A 86 -2.89 9.29 -7.17
CA SER A 86 -2.22 8.60 -8.28
C SER A 86 -2.91 7.29 -8.67
N MET A 87 -3.82 6.78 -7.84
CA MET A 87 -4.54 5.53 -8.10
C MET A 87 -5.32 5.53 -9.40
N ASP A 88 -6.03 6.61 -9.70
CA ASP A 88 -6.81 6.70 -10.94
C ASP A 88 -5.90 6.56 -12.15
N LYS A 89 -4.71 7.16 -12.10
CA LYS A 89 -3.69 7.00 -13.13
C LYS A 89 -3.19 5.55 -13.19
N SER A 90 -2.85 4.93 -12.07
CA SER A 90 -2.40 3.53 -12.04
C SER A 90 -3.44 2.58 -12.63
N VAL A 91 -4.73 2.78 -12.33
CA VAL A 91 -5.83 1.99 -12.93
C VAL A 91 -5.86 2.16 -14.44
N MET A 92 -5.76 3.40 -14.93
CA MET A 92 -5.76 3.69 -16.36
C MET A 92 -4.54 3.10 -17.07
N ASP A 93 -3.37 3.15 -16.45
CA ASP A 93 -2.14 2.58 -16.98
C ASP A 93 -2.25 1.04 -17.07
N VAL A 94 -2.75 0.37 -16.01
CA VAL A 94 -3.02 -1.09 -16.02
C VAL A 94 -4.01 -1.49 -17.12
N LEU A 95 -5.07 -0.70 -17.30
CA LEU A 95 -6.03 -0.94 -18.39
C LEU A 95 -5.36 -0.77 -19.77
N SER A 96 -4.49 0.21 -19.93
CA SER A 96 -3.80 0.49 -21.19
C SER A 96 -2.83 -0.64 -21.60
N CYS A 97 -2.23 -1.33 -20.64
CA CYS A 97 -1.36 -2.49 -20.89
C CYS A 97 -2.09 -3.84 -20.78
N GLY A 98 -3.43 -3.84 -20.84
CA GLY A 98 -4.25 -5.05 -20.87
C GLY A 98 -4.16 -5.90 -19.60
N GLY A 99 -3.95 -5.26 -18.44
CA GLY A 99 -3.79 -5.95 -17.15
C GLY A 99 -2.37 -6.43 -16.84
N SER A 100 -1.37 -6.04 -17.66
CA SER A 100 0.05 -6.30 -17.35
C SER A 100 0.59 -5.35 -16.28
N TYR A 101 1.82 -5.62 -15.83
CA TYR A 101 2.57 -4.80 -14.88
C TYR A 101 2.80 -3.37 -15.41
N ILE A 102 2.70 -2.38 -14.51
CA ILE A 102 3.04 -0.99 -14.81
C ILE A 102 4.30 -0.58 -14.04
N HIS A 103 5.20 0.15 -14.71
CA HIS A 103 6.38 0.72 -14.06
C HIS A 103 6.00 2.06 -13.41
N HIS A 104 6.32 2.20 -12.13
CA HIS A 104 6.26 3.45 -11.39
C HIS A 104 7.66 4.07 -11.23
#